data_AF-A0A9Q4A942-F1
#
_entry.id   AF-A0A9Q4A942-F1
#
_cell.length_a   1.000
_cell.length_b   1.000
_cell.length_c   1.000
_cell.angle_alpha   90.00
_cell.angle_beta   90.00
_cell.angle_gamma   90.00
#
_symmetry.space_group_name_H-M   'P 1'
#
loop_
_entity.id
_entity.type
_entity.pdbx_description
1 polymer ?
#
loop_
_entity_poly.entity_id
_entity_poly.type
_entity_poly.pdbx_seq_one_letter_code
_entity_poly.pdbx_strand_id
1 'polypeptide(L)' 'MIVSFRCVHTSDLFEHGKTRLWASIKSVAERKLAMLDGDRFGQYSIRINAQFRICFIWGVNGPENVEIIDYH' A
#
# COMPACT_ATOMS: atom_id res chain seq x y z
N MET A 1 -0.19 -10.42 6.98
CA MET A 1 0.98 -9.52 7.11
C MET A 1 1.55 -9.26 5.70
N ILE A 2 1.97 -8.03 5.38
CA ILE A 2 2.54 -7.72 4.05
C ILE A 2 3.89 -8.44 3.92
N VAL A 3 4.12 -9.09 2.77
CA VAL A 3 5.31 -9.91 2.53
C VAL A 3 6.45 -9.09 1.96
N SER A 4 6.18 -8.18 1.03
CA SER A 4 7.21 -7.37 0.38
C SER A 4 6.67 -6.04 -0.18
N PHE A 5 7.56 -5.05 -0.25
CA PHE A 5 7.32 -3.76 -0.86
C PHE A 5 8.17 -3.60 -2.11
N ARG A 6 7.60 -3.02 -3.17
CA ARG A 6 8.34 -2.70 -4.40
C ARG A 6 8.99 -1.31 -4.33
N CYS A 7 8.49 -0.42 -3.47
CA CYS A 7 8.97 0.96 -3.33
C CYS A 7 9.51 1.24 -1.92
N VAL A 8 10.74 1.77 -1.83
CA VAL A 8 11.41 2.14 -0.57
C VAL A 8 10.62 3.17 0.22
N HIS A 9 10.00 4.13 -0.47
CA HIS A 9 9.18 5.12 0.21
C HIS A 9 7.93 4.49 0.85
N THR A 10 7.38 3.44 0.22
CA THR A 10 6.19 2.73 0.73
C THR A 10 6.54 1.87 1.94
N SER A 11 7.70 1.19 1.93
CA SER A 11 8.19 0.51 3.13
C SER A 11 8.48 1.50 4.26
N ASP A 12 9.12 2.64 3.98
CA ASP A 12 9.39 3.68 4.98
C ASP A 12 8.12 4.26 5.60
N LEU A 13 7.06 4.42 4.79
CA LEU A 13 5.76 4.86 5.28
C LEU A 13 5.15 3.82 6.23
N PHE A 14 5.27 2.53 5.91
CA PHE A 14 4.67 1.44 6.69
C PHE A 14 5.45 1.12 7.97
N GLU A 15 6.78 1.01 7.88
CA GLU A 15 7.64 0.61 9.00
C GLU A 15 7.98 1.76 9.93
N HIS A 16 8.30 2.93 9.37
CA HIS A 16 8.84 4.06 10.12
C HIS A 16 7.84 5.21 10.28
N GLY A 17 6.71 5.18 9.57
CA GLY A 17 5.70 6.24 9.59
C GLY A 17 6.20 7.59 9.06
N LYS A 18 7.31 7.62 8.33
CA LYS A 18 7.97 8.86 7.88
C LYS A 18 8.10 8.88 6.36
N THR A 19 7.29 9.71 5.71
CA THR A 19 7.51 10.09 4.31
C THR A 19 7.10 11.54 4.09
N ARG A 20 7.95 12.29 3.37
CA ARG A 20 7.63 13.67 2.94
C ARG A 20 6.74 13.68 1.69
N LEU A 21 6.71 12.57 0.95
CA LEU A 21 6.02 12.47 -0.36
C LEU A 21 4.51 12.33 -0.21
N TRP A 22 4.04 11.68 0.86
CA TRP A 22 2.65 11.28 1.01
C TRP A 22 2.02 11.78 2.31
N ALA A 23 2.49 12.91 2.85
CA ALA A 23 1.99 13.47 4.10
C ALA A 23 0.46 13.71 4.08
N SER A 24 -0.08 14.11 2.94
CA SER A 24 -1.51 14.39 2.74
C SER A 24 -2.38 13.12 2.71
N ILE A 25 -1.81 11.97 2.33
CA ILE A 25 -2.55 10.70 2.21
C ILE A 25 -2.17 9.67 3.28
N LYS A 26 -1.20 9.98 4.15
CA LYS A 26 -0.62 9.08 5.15
C LYS A 26 -1.69 8.32 5.94
N SER A 27 -2.61 9.05 6.57
CA SER A 27 -3.63 8.44 7.45
C SER A 27 -4.54 7.45 6.70
N VAL A 28 -4.91 7.77 5.45
CA VAL A 28 -5.74 6.89 4.63
C VAL A 28 -4.92 5.69 4.14
N ALA A 29 -3.69 5.92 3.70
CA ALA A 29 -2.78 4.88 3.23
C ALA A 29 -2.50 3.85 4.33
N GLU A 30 -2.17 4.28 5.55
CA GLU A 30 -1.93 3.39 6.71
C GLU A 30 -3.16 2.51 7.01
N ARG A 31 -4.37 3.11 7.02
CA ARG A 31 -5.60 2.34 7.23
C ARG A 31 -5.84 1.32 6.13
N LYS A 32 -5.57 1.66 4.86
CA LYS A 32 -5.74 0.73 3.74
C LYS A 32 -4.68 -0.38 3.73
N LEU A 33 -3.42 -0.07 4.08
CA LEU A 33 -2.36 -1.05 4.23
C LEU A 33 -2.67 -2.04 5.35
N ALA A 34 -3.21 -1.57 6.48
CA ALA A 34 -3.69 -2.45 7.56
C ALA A 34 -4.85 -3.36 7.12
N MET A 35 -5.64 -2.95 6.12
CA MET A 35 -6.72 -3.76 5.54
C MET A 35 -6.25 -4.82 4.54
N LEU A 36 -4.97 -4.81 4.12
CA LEU A 36 -4.40 -5.83 3.22
C LEU A 36 -4.27 -7.20 3.89
N ASP A 37 -4.51 -7.30 5.20
CA ASP A 37 -4.57 -8.56 5.93
C ASP A 37 -5.94 -9.25 5.86
N GLY A 38 -6.90 -8.66 5.15
CA GLY A 38 -8.25 -9.20 4.97
C GLY A 38 -8.43 -10.03 3.69
N ASP A 39 -9.49 -10.83 3.65
CA ASP A 39 -9.85 -11.79 2.60
C ASP A 39 -10.31 -11.13 1.28
N ARG A 40 -9.40 -10.38 0.63
CA ARG A 40 -9.65 -9.62 -0.62
C ARG A 40 -9.04 -10.32 -1.84
N PHE A 41 -9.17 -11.64 -1.93
CA PHE A 41 -8.71 -12.40 -3.09
C PHE A 41 -9.28 -11.82 -4.39
N GLY A 42 -8.38 -11.56 -5.36
CA GLY A 42 -8.72 -11.02 -6.67
C GLY A 42 -8.63 -9.49 -6.82
N GLN A 43 -8.42 -8.73 -5.74
CA GLN A 43 -8.07 -7.30 -5.85
C GLN A 43 -6.56 -7.11 -5.94
N TYR A 44 -6.09 -6.41 -6.97
CA TYR A 44 -4.67 -6.08 -7.16
C TYR A 44 -4.36 -4.59 -6.90
N SER A 45 -5.40 -3.78 -6.63
CA SER A 45 -5.21 -2.40 -6.24
C SER A 45 -6.32 -1.89 -5.32
N ILE A 46 -5.96 -0.96 -4.44
CA ILE A 46 -6.88 -0.24 -3.55
C ILE A 46 -6.76 1.25 -3.83
N ARG A 47 -7.90 1.90 -4.05
CA ARG A 47 -7.95 3.36 -4.23
C ARG A 47 -7.74 4.07 -2.90
N ILE A 48 -6.80 5.02 -2.87
CA ILE A 48 -6.59 5.93 -1.73
C ILE A 48 -7.42 7.19 -1.93
N ASN A 49 -7.24 7.87 -3.06
CA ASN A 49 -7.98 9.09 -3.40
C ASN A 49 -8.13 9.24 -4.94
N ALA A 50 -8.32 10.47 -5.44
CA ALA A 50 -8.44 10.73 -6.88
C ALA A 50 -7.14 10.50 -7.67
N GLN A 51 -5.99 10.63 -7.01
CA GLN A 51 -4.66 10.62 -7.61
C GLN A 51 -3.92 9.32 -7.30
N PHE A 52 -3.97 8.81 -6.07
CA PHE A 52 -3.14 7.70 -5.62
C PHE A 52 -3.89 6.37 -5.47
N ARG A 53 -3.19 5.28 -5.77
CA ARG A 53 -3.62 3.89 -5.55
C ARG A 53 -2.50 3.08 -4.92
N ILE A 54 -2.88 2.11 -4.08
CA ILE A 54 -1.99 1.05 -3.62
C ILE A 54 -2.11 -0.09 -4.62
N CYS A 55 -1.00 -0.52 -5.22
CA CYS A 55 -0.92 -1.70 -6.08
C CYS A 55 -0.15 -2.81 -5.36
N PHE A 56 -0.59 -4.05 -5.54
CA PHE A 56 0.01 -5.22 -4.91
C PHE A 56 -0.42 -6.49 -5.65
N ILE A 57 0.28 -7.59 -5.38
CA ILE A 57 -0.08 -8.93 -5.90
C ILE A 57 -0.37 -9.87 -4.73
N TRP A 58 -1.31 -10.80 -4.91
CA TRP A 58 -1.52 -11.88 -3.95
C TRP A 58 -0.54 -13.00 -4.23
N GLY A 59 0.45 -13.16 -3.35
CA GLY A 59 1.32 -14.31 -3.29
C GLY A 59 0.75 -15.41 -2.39
N VAL A 60 1.44 -16.54 -2.35
CA VAL A 60 1.05 -17.71 -1.52
C VAL A 60 1.05 -17.38 -0.03
N ASN A 61 1.90 -16.43 0.39
CA ASN A 61 2.07 -16.03 1.79
C ASN A 61 1.33 -14.73 2.15
N GLY A 62 0.66 -14.08 1.18
CA GLY A 62 -0.04 -12.81 1.38
C GLY A 62 0.28 -11.74 0.32
N PRO A 63 0.00 -10.46 0.60
CA PRO A 63 0.26 -9.37 -0.33
C PRO A 63 1.76 -9.14 -0.53
N GLU A 64 2.21 -9.20 -1.78
CA GLU A 64 3.58 -8.98 -2.23
C GLU A 64 3.66 -7.78 -3.19
N ASN A 65 4.87 -7.25 -3.39
CA ASN A 65 5.14 -6.12 -4.28
C ASN A 65 4.24 -4.90 -4.02
N VAL A 66 3.99 -4.58 -2.75
CA VAL A 66 3.13 -3.45 -2.39
C VAL A 66 3.82 -2.13 -2.75
N GLU A 67 3.11 -1.26 -3.46
CA GLU A 67 3.57 0.08 -3.84
C GLU A 67 2.41 1.09 -3.90
N ILE A 68 2.71 2.36 -3.62
CA ILE A 68 1.78 3.47 -3.85
C ILE A 68 2.18 4.15 -5.16
N ILE A 69 1.28 4.14 -6.13
CA ILE A 69 1.46 4.80 -7.43
C ILE A 69 0.52 5.99 -7.57
N ASP A 70 0.98 6.98 -8.33
CA ASP A 70 0.12 8.01 -8.91
C ASP A 70 -0.60 7.40 -10.13
N TYR A 71 -1.92 7.56 -10.18
CA TYR A 71 -2.83 7.01 -11.18
C TYR A 71 -3.38 8.10 -12.11
N HIS A 72 -2.95 9.36 -11.97
CA HIS A 72 -3.27 10.44 -12.91
C HIS A 72 -2.24 10.59 -14.03
#